data_AF-A0A4U9WFG5-F1
#
_entry.id   AF-A0A4U9WFG5-F1
#
_cell.length_a   1.000
_cell.length_b   1.000
_cell.length_c   1.000
_cell.angle_alpha   90.00
_cell.angle_beta   90.00
_cell.angle_gamma   90.00
#
_symmetry.space_group_name_H-M   'P 1'
#
loop_
_entity.id
_entity.type
_entity.pdbx_description
1 polymer ?
#
loop_
_entity_poly.entity_id
_entity_poly.type
_entity_poly.pdbx_seq_one_letter_code
_entity_poly.pdbx_strand_id
1 'polypeptide(L)'
;MAAALSAESLELCQFAAAEMRALGKTISFDPNLRPVLWSSRELMIEQLNKLACAADWVLPGLKEGQILTGQSTAEGIADFYLERGVQAVIIKTGPEGAWFKTAAGDQAAVPAVKVTNVVDTVGAGDGFAVGTLSALLEGKTLLQAVQRGNKIGSLAIQAIGDSEGLPTRAALAE
;
A
#
# COMPACT_ATOMS: atom_id res chain seq x y z
N MET A 1 11.17 -0.19 4.18
CA MET A 1 11.48 -0.02 2.74
C MET A 1 12.98 -0.07 2.52
N ALA A 2 13.48 -1.16 1.92
CA ALA A 2 14.90 -1.41 1.72
C ALA A 2 15.61 -0.30 0.92
N ALA A 3 14.88 0.40 0.05
CA ALA A 3 15.39 1.51 -0.76
C ALA A 3 16.02 2.67 0.04
N ALA A 4 15.72 2.80 1.32
CA ALA A 4 16.29 3.86 2.18
C ALA A 4 17.56 3.42 2.92
N LEU A 5 17.99 2.15 2.83
CA LEU A 5 19.10 1.61 3.63
C LEU A 5 20.47 2.02 3.09
N SER A 6 20.62 2.08 1.76
CA SER A 6 21.84 2.50 1.09
C SER A 6 21.56 2.83 -0.38
N ALA A 7 22.53 3.44 -1.08
CA ALA A 7 22.42 3.71 -2.51
C ALA A 7 22.28 2.41 -3.32
N GLU A 8 23.03 1.38 -2.97
CA GLU A 8 22.99 0.06 -3.61
C GLU A 8 21.63 -0.63 -3.38
N SER A 9 21.01 -0.42 -2.21
CA SER A 9 19.68 -0.95 -1.93
C SER A 9 18.61 -0.27 -2.78
N LEU A 10 18.73 1.04 -3.00
CA LEU A 10 17.87 1.79 -3.90
C LEU A 10 18.03 1.32 -5.36
N GLU A 11 19.27 1.19 -5.83
CA GLU A 11 19.58 0.68 -7.17
C GLU A 11 19.02 -0.73 -7.38
N LEU A 12 19.14 -1.61 -6.38
CA LEU A 12 18.55 -2.95 -6.43
C LEU A 12 17.02 -2.90 -6.56
N CYS A 13 16.34 -2.03 -5.80
CA CYS A 13 14.89 -1.87 -5.92
C CYS A 13 14.48 -1.36 -7.32
N GLN A 14 15.23 -0.41 -7.88
CA GLN A 14 14.98 0.12 -9.23
C GLN A 14 15.21 -0.93 -10.31
N PHE A 15 16.31 -1.68 -10.21
CA PHE A 15 16.63 -2.79 -11.11
C PHE A 15 15.55 -3.87 -11.06
N ALA A 16 15.16 -4.32 -9.86
CA ALA A 16 14.12 -5.33 -9.69
C ALA A 16 12.77 -4.89 -10.28
N ALA A 17 12.37 -3.63 -10.08
CA ALA A 17 11.15 -3.09 -10.67
C ALA A 17 11.22 -3.08 -12.21
N ALA A 18 12.36 -2.68 -12.79
CA ALA A 18 12.57 -2.69 -14.23
C ALA A 18 12.49 -4.10 -14.83
N GLU A 19 13.18 -5.08 -14.21
CA GLU A 19 13.17 -6.48 -14.66
C GLU A 19 11.77 -7.10 -14.58
N MET A 20 11.07 -6.92 -13.46
CA MET A 20 9.71 -7.45 -13.30
C MET A 20 8.75 -6.87 -14.34
N ARG A 21 8.88 -5.58 -14.64
CA ARG A 21 8.11 -4.92 -15.70
C ARG A 21 8.46 -5.46 -17.09
N ALA A 22 9.74 -5.68 -17.39
CA ALA A 22 10.18 -6.26 -18.66
C ALA A 22 9.63 -7.68 -18.87
N LEU A 23 9.43 -8.42 -17.79
CA LEU A 23 8.79 -9.75 -17.78
C LEU A 23 7.25 -9.71 -17.78
N GLY A 24 6.64 -8.53 -17.86
CA GLY A 24 5.18 -8.35 -17.82
C GLY A 24 4.56 -8.78 -16.48
N LYS A 25 5.31 -8.73 -15.39
CA LYS A 25 4.82 -9.03 -14.04
C LYS A 25 4.20 -7.80 -13.39
N THR A 26 3.24 -8.05 -12.51
CA THR A 26 2.59 -7.02 -11.71
C THR A 26 3.48 -6.59 -10.54
N ILE A 27 3.54 -5.30 -10.29
CA ILE A 27 4.32 -4.69 -9.20
C ILE A 27 3.38 -3.91 -8.29
N SER A 28 3.49 -4.14 -6.98
CA SER A 28 2.82 -3.34 -5.96
C SER A 28 3.84 -2.54 -5.15
N PHE A 29 3.48 -1.31 -4.75
CA PHE A 29 4.36 -0.43 -3.97
C PHE A 29 3.65 0.17 -2.76
N ASP A 30 4.21 -0.05 -1.57
CA ASP A 30 3.83 0.64 -0.32
C ASP A 30 4.98 1.58 0.08
N PRO A 31 4.77 2.91 0.13
CA PRO A 31 5.85 3.85 0.41
C PRO A 31 6.46 3.73 1.81
N ASN A 32 5.68 3.31 2.82
CA ASN A 32 6.07 3.11 4.21
C ASN A 32 7.21 4.06 4.67
N LEU A 33 6.91 5.36 4.73
CA LEU A 33 7.93 6.43 4.79
C LEU A 33 8.81 6.30 6.04
N ARG A 34 10.13 6.53 5.85
CA ARG A 34 11.13 6.57 6.93
C ARG A 34 12.08 7.76 6.74
N PRO A 35 11.62 9.01 6.96
CA PRO A 35 12.40 10.22 6.63
C PRO A 35 13.79 10.25 7.24
N VAL A 36 13.98 9.68 8.43
CA VAL A 36 15.26 9.61 9.15
C VAL A 36 16.36 8.81 8.42
N LEU A 37 15.98 7.96 7.47
CA LEU A 37 16.93 7.16 6.68
C LEU A 37 17.38 7.88 5.39
N TRP A 38 16.80 9.04 5.08
CA TRP A 38 17.12 9.78 3.86
C TRP A 38 18.00 10.99 4.18
N SER A 39 18.91 11.31 3.26
CA SER A 39 19.76 12.49 3.36
C SER A 39 18.97 13.80 3.25
N SER A 40 17.84 13.80 2.53
CA SER A 40 16.90 14.91 2.49
C SER A 40 15.48 14.43 2.20
N ARG A 41 14.50 15.28 2.53
CA ARG A 41 13.09 15.02 2.26
C ARG A 41 12.81 15.05 0.75
N GLU A 42 13.48 15.93 0.03
CA GLU A 42 13.33 16.11 -1.42
C GLU A 42 13.79 14.87 -2.17
N LEU A 43 14.95 14.31 -1.78
CA LEU A 43 15.46 13.08 -2.37
C LEU A 43 14.54 11.89 -2.07
N MET A 44 14.02 11.78 -0.84
CA MET A 44 13.02 10.77 -0.51
C MET A 44 11.80 10.88 -1.42
N ILE A 45 11.18 12.06 -1.52
CA ILE A 45 10.00 12.27 -2.36
C ILE A 45 10.28 11.88 -3.82
N GLU A 46 11.42 12.33 -4.36
CA GLU A 46 11.83 12.03 -5.73
C GLU A 46 11.96 10.52 -5.97
N GLN A 47 12.77 9.83 -5.16
CA GLN A 47 13.11 8.42 -5.40
C GLN A 47 11.91 7.50 -5.14
N LEU A 48 11.08 7.81 -4.15
CA LEU A 48 9.88 7.02 -3.87
C LEU A 48 8.80 7.21 -4.90
N ASN A 49 8.63 8.42 -5.44
CA ASN A 49 7.71 8.61 -6.56
C ASN A 49 8.19 7.89 -7.82
N LYS A 50 9.50 7.81 -8.08
CA LYS A 50 10.03 7.01 -9.20
C LYS A 50 9.63 5.54 -9.07
N LEU A 51 9.79 4.95 -7.89
CA LEU A 51 9.39 3.57 -7.62
C LEU A 51 7.86 3.39 -7.68
N ALA A 52 7.10 4.31 -7.08
CA ALA A 52 5.63 4.27 -7.10
C ALA A 52 5.06 4.34 -8.51
N CYS A 53 5.60 5.21 -9.37
CA CYS A 53 5.14 5.34 -10.76
C CYS A 53 5.56 4.16 -11.65
N ALA A 54 6.53 3.35 -11.22
CA ALA A 54 6.90 2.12 -11.90
C ALA A 54 5.97 0.94 -11.56
N ALA A 55 5.17 1.05 -10.49
CA ALA A 55 4.27 0.02 -10.01
C ALA A 55 2.90 0.04 -10.70
N ASP A 56 2.21 -1.09 -10.71
CA ASP A 56 0.82 -1.19 -11.16
C ASP A 56 -0.15 -0.78 -10.06
N TRP A 57 0.16 -1.13 -8.81
CA TRP A 57 -0.67 -0.82 -7.64
C TRP A 57 0.13 -0.05 -6.59
N VAL A 58 -0.39 1.10 -6.15
CA VAL A 58 0.25 1.92 -5.11
C VAL A 58 -0.64 1.97 -3.88
N LEU A 59 -0.09 1.65 -2.70
CA LEU A 59 -0.83 1.49 -1.45
C LEU A 59 -0.37 2.49 -0.37
N PRO A 60 -0.52 3.81 -0.56
CA PRO A 60 -0.03 4.78 0.41
C PRO A 60 -1.01 4.94 1.58
N GLY A 61 -0.52 5.37 2.75
CA GLY A 61 -1.37 6.04 3.73
C GLY A 61 -1.74 7.45 3.26
N LEU A 62 -2.86 8.00 3.75
CA LEU A 62 -3.29 9.37 3.37
C LEU A 62 -2.19 10.42 3.60
N LYS A 63 -1.57 10.43 4.78
CA LYS A 63 -0.47 11.36 5.10
C LYS A 63 0.77 11.14 4.23
N GLU A 64 1.08 9.89 3.90
CA GLU A 64 2.22 9.56 3.04
C GLU A 64 1.99 10.06 1.62
N GLY A 65 0.79 9.84 1.07
CA GLY A 65 0.38 10.38 -0.22
C GLY A 65 0.42 11.90 -0.26
N GLN A 66 -0.02 12.58 0.80
CA GLN A 66 0.10 14.04 0.92
C GLN A 66 1.56 14.51 0.86
N ILE A 67 2.46 13.82 1.57
CA ILE A 67 3.90 14.12 1.59
C ILE A 67 4.53 13.91 0.21
N LEU A 68 4.19 12.82 -0.46
CA LEU A 68 4.82 12.41 -1.72
C LEU A 68 4.31 13.21 -2.92
N THR A 69 3.03 13.55 -2.95
CA THR A 69 2.38 14.14 -4.13
C THR A 69 2.12 15.64 -4.00
N GLY A 70 2.12 16.16 -2.76
CA GLY A 70 1.68 17.52 -2.44
C GLY A 70 0.16 17.73 -2.51
N GLN A 71 -0.61 16.68 -2.79
CA GLN A 71 -2.07 16.74 -2.88
C GLN A 71 -2.72 16.63 -1.49
N SER A 72 -3.89 17.24 -1.31
CA SER A 72 -4.57 17.28 -0.01
C SER A 72 -5.68 16.22 0.14
N THR A 73 -6.23 15.73 -0.96
CA THR A 73 -7.35 14.79 -1.00
C THR A 73 -6.91 13.39 -1.45
N ALA A 74 -7.65 12.36 -1.03
CA ALA A 74 -7.44 10.99 -1.51
C ALA A 74 -7.55 10.91 -3.04
N GLU A 75 -8.54 11.61 -3.60
CA GLU A 75 -8.71 11.68 -5.06
C GLU A 75 -7.52 12.30 -5.77
N GLY A 76 -7.02 13.46 -5.30
CA GLY A 76 -5.87 14.12 -5.92
C GLY A 76 -4.59 13.27 -5.83
N ILE A 77 -4.38 12.58 -4.70
CA ILE A 77 -3.25 11.64 -4.54
C ILE A 77 -3.36 10.50 -5.55
N ALA A 78 -4.55 9.93 -5.74
CA ALA A 78 -4.73 8.85 -6.70
C ALA A 78 -4.55 9.34 -8.14
N ASP A 79 -5.14 10.47 -8.50
CA ASP A 79 -5.03 11.06 -9.84
C ASP A 79 -3.57 11.33 -10.20
N PHE A 80 -2.77 11.83 -9.27
CA PHE A 80 -1.33 12.01 -9.46
C PHE A 80 -0.64 10.73 -9.97
N TYR A 81 -0.94 9.58 -9.37
CA TYR A 81 -0.31 8.30 -9.76
C TYR A 81 -0.95 7.69 -11.01
N LEU A 82 -2.28 7.76 -11.14
CA LEU A 82 -3.02 7.20 -12.29
C LEU A 82 -2.63 7.90 -13.60
N GLU A 83 -2.48 9.23 -13.59
CA GLU A 83 -1.97 10.01 -14.73
C GLU A 83 -0.56 9.61 -15.16
N ARG A 84 0.20 8.93 -14.28
CA ARG A 84 1.58 8.48 -14.51
C ARG A 84 1.67 6.99 -14.85
N GLY A 85 0.53 6.35 -15.13
CA GLY A 85 0.46 4.98 -15.63
C GLY A 85 0.25 3.90 -14.56
N VAL A 86 0.03 4.29 -13.30
CA VAL A 86 -0.41 3.35 -12.26
C VAL A 86 -1.84 2.90 -12.57
N GLN A 87 -2.14 1.62 -12.36
CA GLN A 87 -3.44 1.04 -12.69
C GLN A 87 -4.47 1.21 -11.57
N ALA A 88 -4.03 1.13 -10.31
CA ALA A 88 -4.88 1.34 -9.15
C ALA A 88 -4.11 1.95 -7.97
N VAL A 89 -4.78 2.83 -7.23
CA VAL A 89 -4.25 3.45 -6.01
C VAL A 89 -5.20 3.15 -4.86
N ILE A 90 -4.65 2.63 -3.76
CA ILE A 90 -5.40 2.19 -2.58
C ILE A 90 -4.89 2.95 -1.35
N ILE A 91 -5.63 3.98 -0.95
CA ILE A 91 -5.25 4.91 0.10
C ILE A 91 -5.78 4.41 1.44
N LYS A 92 -4.87 4.07 2.35
CA LYS A 92 -5.20 3.68 3.73
C LYS A 92 -5.64 4.94 4.49
N THR A 93 -6.88 4.97 4.96
CA THR A 93 -7.47 6.08 5.74
C THR A 93 -7.53 5.80 7.24
N GLY A 94 -6.82 4.76 7.70
CA GLY A 94 -6.70 4.42 9.11
C GLY A 94 -8.04 3.88 9.67
N PRO A 95 -8.60 4.49 10.72
CA PRO A 95 -9.84 3.99 11.35
C PRO A 95 -11.07 4.10 10.45
N GLU A 96 -11.01 4.91 9.38
CA GLU A 96 -12.09 5.00 8.38
C GLU A 96 -12.05 3.84 7.37
N GLY A 97 -10.92 3.13 7.28
CA GLY A 97 -10.70 2.00 6.37
C GLY A 97 -9.74 2.35 5.25
N ALA A 98 -10.24 2.29 4.03
CA ALA A 98 -9.46 2.61 2.85
C ALA A 98 -10.36 3.21 1.75
N TRP A 99 -9.74 3.91 0.81
CA TRP A 99 -10.38 4.42 -0.39
C TRP A 99 -9.53 4.04 -1.59
N PHE A 100 -10.13 3.69 -2.72
CA PHE A 100 -9.38 3.36 -3.93
C PHE A 100 -9.92 4.08 -5.17
N LYS A 101 -9.05 4.22 -6.18
CA LYS A 101 -9.40 4.63 -7.54
C LYS A 101 -8.58 3.86 -8.57
N THR A 102 -9.18 3.52 -9.71
CA THR A 102 -8.53 2.81 -10.82
C THR A 102 -8.42 3.70 -12.06
N ALA A 103 -7.52 3.33 -12.97
CA ALA A 103 -7.40 3.98 -14.28
C ALA A 103 -8.66 3.84 -15.14
N ALA A 104 -9.51 2.84 -14.86
CA ALA A 104 -10.81 2.65 -15.51
C ALA A 104 -11.90 3.59 -14.95
N GLY A 105 -11.62 4.34 -13.89
CA GLY A 105 -12.55 5.27 -13.25
C GLY A 105 -13.35 4.69 -12.08
N ASP A 106 -13.15 3.42 -11.72
CA ASP A 106 -13.78 2.83 -10.54
C ASP A 106 -13.19 3.47 -9.29
N GLN A 107 -14.06 3.85 -8.35
CA GLN A 107 -13.65 4.38 -7.05
C GLN A 107 -14.65 4.02 -5.97
N ALA A 108 -14.16 3.75 -4.76
CA ALA A 108 -15.02 3.55 -3.60
C ALA A 108 -14.29 3.81 -2.28
N ALA A 109 -15.06 4.27 -1.29
CA ALA A 109 -14.68 4.19 0.11
C ALA A 109 -15.08 2.80 0.65
N VAL A 110 -14.15 2.13 1.32
CA VAL A 110 -14.35 0.82 1.93
C VAL A 110 -14.14 0.96 3.43
N PRO A 111 -15.20 0.80 4.25
CA PRO A 111 -15.13 1.05 5.69
C PRO A 111 -14.19 0.05 6.37
N ALA A 112 -13.51 0.52 7.42
CA ALA A 112 -12.73 -0.34 8.31
C ALA A 112 -13.61 -1.42 8.97
N VAL A 113 -13.01 -2.56 9.26
CA VAL A 113 -13.62 -3.56 10.15
C VAL A 113 -13.39 -3.10 11.59
N LYS A 114 -14.48 -2.82 12.31
CA LYS A 114 -14.42 -2.42 13.72
C LYS A 114 -14.00 -3.60 14.57
N VAL A 115 -12.99 -3.37 15.41
CA VAL A 115 -12.51 -4.34 16.40
C VAL A 115 -12.59 -3.72 17.78
N THR A 116 -12.95 -4.54 18.77
CA THR A 116 -13.22 -4.05 20.14
C THR A 116 -11.96 -3.99 21.01
N ASN A 117 -10.86 -4.60 20.57
CA ASN A 117 -9.63 -4.71 21.35
C ASN A 117 -8.40 -4.32 20.49
N VAL A 118 -7.95 -3.08 20.57
CA VAL A 118 -6.72 -2.64 19.91
C VAL A 118 -5.56 -2.85 20.88
N VAL A 119 -4.63 -3.74 20.53
CA VAL A 119 -3.50 -4.12 21.39
C VAL A 119 -2.22 -3.41 20.92
N ASP A 120 -1.91 -3.52 19.63
CA ASP A 120 -0.79 -2.85 18.97
C ASP A 120 -1.24 -2.40 17.58
N THR A 121 -0.77 -1.27 17.08
CA THR A 121 -1.10 -0.80 15.71
C THR A 121 0.00 -1.12 14.70
N VAL A 122 1.14 -1.64 15.18
CA VAL A 122 2.21 -2.19 14.35
C VAL A 122 1.67 -3.37 13.53
N GLY A 123 2.15 -3.54 12.30
CA GLY A 123 1.70 -4.60 11.39
C GLY A 123 0.35 -4.38 10.71
N ALA A 124 -0.44 -3.36 11.10
CA ALA A 124 -1.75 -3.10 10.48
C ALA A 124 -1.64 -2.81 8.97
N GLY A 125 -0.63 -2.01 8.59
CA GLY A 125 -0.35 -1.66 7.19
C GLY A 125 0.11 -2.86 6.38
N ASP A 126 1.01 -3.67 6.94
CA ASP A 126 1.52 -4.87 6.29
C ASP A 126 0.43 -5.95 6.16
N GLY A 127 -0.39 -6.15 7.20
CA GLY A 127 -1.59 -6.99 7.15
C GLY A 127 -2.60 -6.53 6.10
N PHE A 128 -2.82 -5.22 5.97
CA PHE A 128 -3.65 -4.65 4.91
C PHE A 128 -3.08 -4.95 3.52
N ALA A 129 -1.77 -4.76 3.32
CA ALA A 129 -1.11 -5.05 2.05
C ALA A 129 -1.21 -6.55 1.69
N VAL A 130 -0.92 -7.44 2.64
CA VAL A 130 -1.05 -8.91 2.47
C VAL A 130 -2.48 -9.30 2.11
N GLY A 131 -3.49 -8.77 2.82
CA GLY A 131 -4.90 -9.05 2.53
C GLY A 131 -5.31 -8.57 1.15
N THR A 132 -4.88 -7.37 0.77
CA THR A 132 -5.20 -6.80 -0.55
C THR A 132 -4.54 -7.61 -1.67
N LEU A 133 -3.23 -7.82 -1.59
CA LEU A 133 -2.48 -8.52 -2.65
C LEU A 133 -2.89 -9.98 -2.78
N SER A 134 -3.12 -10.69 -1.68
CA SER A 134 -3.59 -12.08 -1.72
C SER A 134 -4.94 -12.22 -2.42
N ALA A 135 -5.84 -11.26 -2.27
CA ALA A 135 -7.13 -11.27 -2.96
C ALA A 135 -6.99 -10.98 -4.46
N LEU A 136 -6.15 -10.02 -4.83
CA LEU A 136 -5.89 -9.71 -6.24
C LEU A 136 -5.22 -10.89 -6.96
N LEU A 137 -4.28 -11.58 -6.31
CA LEU A 137 -3.65 -12.79 -6.85
C LEU A 137 -4.63 -13.96 -7.04
N GLU A 138 -5.76 -13.95 -6.31
CA GLU A 138 -6.86 -14.92 -6.47
C GLU A 138 -7.91 -14.48 -7.50
N GLY A 139 -7.67 -13.38 -8.22
CA GLY A 139 -8.58 -12.86 -9.24
C GLY A 139 -9.82 -12.18 -8.66
N LYS A 140 -9.82 -11.82 -7.38
CA LYS A 140 -10.90 -11.04 -6.77
C LYS A 140 -10.92 -9.62 -7.32
N THR A 141 -12.09 -9.00 -7.27
CA THR A 141 -12.23 -7.57 -7.61
C THR A 141 -11.45 -6.69 -6.63
N LEU A 142 -11.09 -5.48 -7.05
CA LEU A 142 -10.38 -4.54 -6.19
C LEU A 142 -11.17 -4.20 -4.92
N LEU A 143 -12.50 -4.06 -5.02
CA LEU A 143 -13.37 -3.86 -3.86
C LEU A 143 -13.23 -5.00 -2.83
N GLN A 144 -13.31 -6.25 -3.29
CA GLN A 144 -13.14 -7.43 -2.44
C GLN A 144 -11.73 -7.51 -1.86
N ALA A 145 -10.72 -7.11 -2.63
CA ALA A 145 -9.34 -7.08 -2.16
C ALA A 145 -9.14 -6.05 -1.04
N VAL A 146 -9.66 -4.84 -1.20
CA VAL A 146 -9.60 -3.80 -0.16
C VAL A 146 -10.41 -4.22 1.08
N GLN A 147 -11.55 -4.89 0.92
CA GLN A 147 -12.31 -5.45 2.05
C GLN A 147 -11.48 -6.50 2.82
N ARG A 148 -10.80 -7.41 2.11
CA ARG A 148 -9.90 -8.39 2.74
C ARG A 148 -8.73 -7.69 3.43
N GLY A 149 -8.13 -6.69 2.78
CA GLY A 149 -7.10 -5.84 3.38
C GLY A 149 -7.54 -5.22 4.70
N ASN A 150 -8.70 -4.55 4.73
CA ASN A 150 -9.28 -3.97 5.94
C ASN A 150 -9.51 -5.03 7.03
N LYS A 151 -10.01 -6.21 6.67
CA LYS A 151 -10.22 -7.32 7.62
C LYS A 151 -8.91 -7.80 8.22
N ILE A 152 -7.90 -8.09 7.40
CA ILE A 152 -6.60 -8.57 7.90
C ILE A 152 -5.87 -7.50 8.71
N GLY A 153 -5.84 -6.25 8.22
CA GLY A 153 -5.27 -5.14 8.98
C GLY A 153 -5.93 -4.96 10.35
N SER A 154 -7.27 -5.12 10.43
CA SER A 154 -7.99 -5.07 11.71
C SER A 154 -7.71 -6.25 12.64
N LEU A 155 -7.32 -7.42 12.11
CA LEU A 155 -6.95 -8.58 12.91
C LEU A 155 -5.52 -8.46 13.43
N ALA A 156 -4.60 -7.93 12.61
CA ALA A 156 -3.22 -7.69 13.00
C ALA A 156 -3.12 -6.82 14.26
N ILE A 157 -3.99 -5.80 14.39
CA ILE A 157 -3.96 -4.90 15.55
C ILE A 157 -4.50 -5.49 16.86
N GLN A 158 -5.03 -6.71 16.82
CA GLN A 158 -5.56 -7.41 18.00
C GLN A 158 -4.53 -8.35 18.64
N ALA A 159 -3.33 -8.46 18.06
CA ALA A 159 -2.23 -9.26 18.56
C ALA A 159 -1.01 -8.39 18.90
N ILE A 160 -0.11 -8.92 19.73
CA ILE A 160 1.21 -8.30 19.98
C ILE A 160 2.18 -8.84 18.93
N GLY A 161 2.84 -7.95 18.20
CA GLY A 161 3.85 -8.32 17.20
C GLY A 161 3.43 -8.02 15.75
N ASP A 162 4.41 -8.12 14.84
CA ASP A 162 4.30 -7.69 13.43
C ASP A 162 3.56 -8.71 12.54
N SER A 163 3.60 -9.99 12.90
CA SER A 163 3.06 -11.09 12.06
C SER A 163 2.18 -12.09 12.81
N GLU A 164 2.22 -12.06 14.13
CA GLU A 164 1.60 -13.03 15.04
C GLU A 164 0.05 -12.97 15.01
N GLY A 165 -0.52 -11.87 14.50
CA GLY A 165 -1.97 -11.67 14.35
C GLY A 165 -2.57 -12.02 12.98
N LEU A 166 -1.75 -12.51 12.03
CA LEU A 166 -2.24 -12.79 10.67
C LEU A 166 -3.11 -14.07 10.64
N PRO A 167 -4.35 -14.01 10.09
CA PRO A 167 -5.24 -15.16 10.07
C PRO A 167 -4.81 -16.22 9.05
N THR A 168 -5.14 -17.48 9.32
CA THR A 168 -5.06 -18.55 8.32
C THR A 168 -6.22 -18.46 7.32
N ARG A 169 -6.11 -19.12 6.16
CA ARG A 169 -7.21 -19.22 5.18
C ARG A 169 -8.53 -19.69 5.84
N ALA A 170 -8.47 -20.70 6.70
CA ALA A 170 -9.65 -21.21 7.40
C ALA A 170 -10.28 -20.16 8.34
N ALA A 171 -9.46 -19.32 8.97
CA ALA A 171 -9.95 -18.24 9.85
C ALA A 171 -10.54 -17.05 9.07
N LEU A 172 -10.21 -16.89 7.78
CA LEU A 172 -10.78 -15.84 6.94
C LEU A 172 -12.25 -16.11 6.55
N ALA A 173 -12.74 -17.34 6.66
CA ALA A 173 -14.12 -17.76 6.35
C ALA A 173 -14.64 -17.15 5.03
N GLU A 174 -13.89 -17.39 3.95
CA GLU A 174 -14.23 -17.02 2.57
C GLU A 174 -14.37 -18.25 1.69
#